data_AF-A0A2W6SEX7-F1
#
_entry.id   AF-A0A2W6SEX7-F1
#
_cell.length_a   1.000
_cell.length_b   1.000
_cell.length_c   1.000
_cell.angle_alpha   90.00
_cell.angle_beta   90.00
_cell.angle_gamma   90.00
#
_symmetry.space_group_name_H-M   'P 1'
#
loop_
_entity.id
_entity.type
_entity.pdbx_description
1 polymer ?
#
loop_
_entity_poly.entity_id
_entity_poly.type
_entity_poly.pdbx_seq_one_letter_code
_entity_poly.pdbx_strand_id
1 'polypeptide(L)'
;RESFLKISPQEEGFEIEKDMGIGLSKIDKAALIYNNDKETGYVLSVVDNNKNGDMYYWFEDFLKVKQRDDEYFHTQEALMVYKDYITKQLPQEFEVSKADQADFLNKSINFFKEKEEFKLDEFANEVLGDEHVIESFNNFKTDYEQDMQINIAEEFPISEAAVKKTQRHFKSIIKLDKNFHIYIHGDRQKIATGEDEKGKYYMLYFDKEV
;
A
#
# COMPACT_ATOMS: atom_id res chain seq x y z
N ARG A 1 -13.75 -27.30 -17.77
CA ARG A 1 -13.67 -26.61 -19.08
C ARG A 1 -14.98 -25.87 -19.27
N GLU A 2 -14.92 -24.59 -19.61
CA GLU A 2 -16.07 -23.71 -19.76
C GLU A 2 -16.17 -23.29 -21.23
N SER A 3 -17.39 -23.18 -21.75
CA SER A 3 -17.61 -22.67 -23.11
C SER A 3 -17.58 -21.14 -23.10
N PHE A 4 -16.90 -20.54 -24.07
CA PHE A 4 -16.94 -19.10 -24.30
C PHE A 4 -17.13 -18.82 -25.79
N LEU A 5 -17.60 -17.62 -26.12
CA LEU A 5 -17.80 -17.19 -27.50
C LEU A 5 -16.62 -16.32 -27.95
N LYS A 6 -16.07 -16.59 -29.12
CA LYS A 6 -15.18 -15.68 -29.85
C LYS A 6 -16.05 -14.91 -30.85
N ILE A 7 -15.95 -13.58 -30.81
CA ILE A 7 -16.73 -12.69 -31.68
C ILE A 7 -15.73 -11.90 -32.52
N SER A 8 -15.79 -12.09 -33.84
CA SER A 8 -14.91 -11.41 -34.80
C SER A 8 -15.77 -10.48 -35.68
N PRO A 9 -15.47 -9.16 -35.75
CA PRO A 9 -16.16 -8.25 -36.65
C PRO A 9 -15.86 -8.57 -38.12
N GLN A 10 -16.87 -8.50 -38.97
CA GLN A 10 -16.78 -8.63 -40.43
C GLN A 10 -17.45 -7.42 -41.11
N GLU A 11 -17.20 -7.20 -42.40
CA GLU A 11 -17.75 -6.04 -43.15
C GLU A 11 -19.28 -5.90 -43.04
N GLU A 12 -20.01 -7.03 -43.00
CA GLU A 12 -21.48 -7.06 -42.81
C GLU A 12 -21.90 -7.91 -41.60
N GLY A 13 -21.28 -7.70 -40.43
CA GLY A 13 -21.78 -8.23 -39.17
C GLY A 13 -20.72 -8.85 -38.26
N PHE A 14 -21.10 -9.90 -37.53
CA PHE A 14 -20.22 -10.57 -36.58
C PHE A 14 -20.20 -12.07 -36.85
N GLU A 15 -19.00 -12.63 -36.91
CA GLU A 15 -18.78 -14.07 -36.86
C GLU A 15 -18.68 -14.51 -35.39
N ILE A 16 -19.46 -15.52 -35.02
CA ILE A 16 -19.54 -16.03 -33.65
C ILE A 16 -19.13 -17.49 -33.64
N GLU A 17 -18.02 -17.80 -32.97
CA GLU A 17 -17.54 -19.15 -32.75
C GLU A 17 -17.66 -19.55 -31.29
N LYS A 18 -18.01 -20.81 -31.03
CA LYS A 18 -17.98 -21.39 -29.69
C LYS A 18 -16.67 -22.14 -29.50
N ASP A 19 -15.93 -21.80 -28.44
CA ASP A 19 -14.71 -22.51 -28.04
C ASP A 19 -14.81 -22.97 -26.57
N MET A 20 -13.89 -23.84 -26.15
CA MET A 20 -13.79 -24.36 -24.79
C MET A 20 -12.45 -23.97 -24.16
N GLY A 21 -12.52 -23.31 -23.01
CA GLY A 21 -11.36 -22.87 -22.24
C GLY A 21 -11.38 -23.36 -20.80
N ILE A 22 -10.37 -22.97 -20.04
CA ILE A 22 -10.38 -23.04 -18.58
C ILE A 22 -10.62 -21.61 -18.10
N GLY A 23 -11.78 -21.35 -17.48
CA GLY A 23 -12.05 -20.06 -16.86
C GLY A 23 -11.09 -19.81 -15.70
N LEU A 24 -10.44 -18.65 -15.69
CA LEU A 24 -9.49 -18.27 -14.63
C LEU A 24 -10.21 -17.84 -13.34
N SER A 25 -11.52 -17.60 -13.39
CA SER A 25 -12.33 -17.11 -12.27
C SER A 25 -12.53 -18.12 -11.13
N LYS A 26 -12.24 -19.39 -11.36
CA LYS A 26 -12.38 -20.48 -10.38
C LYS A 26 -11.05 -21.11 -9.97
N ILE A 27 -9.93 -20.47 -10.28
CA ILE A 27 -8.62 -20.95 -9.86
C ILE A 27 -8.51 -20.83 -8.34
N ASP A 28 -8.31 -21.95 -7.65
CA ASP A 28 -8.03 -21.97 -6.21
C ASP A 28 -6.54 -21.69 -5.96
N LYS A 29 -5.65 -22.46 -6.58
CA LYS A 29 -4.18 -22.30 -6.52
C LYS A 29 -3.59 -22.37 -7.92
N ALA A 30 -2.67 -21.47 -8.24
CA ALA A 30 -1.93 -21.52 -9.50
C ALA A 30 -0.56 -20.88 -9.36
N ALA A 31 0.38 -21.33 -10.19
CA ALA A 31 1.68 -20.70 -10.37
C ALA A 31 1.99 -20.61 -11.87
N LEU A 32 2.32 -19.41 -12.34
CA LEU A 32 2.84 -19.17 -13.67
C LEU A 32 4.34 -18.94 -13.56
N ILE A 33 5.12 -19.81 -14.21
CA ILE A 33 6.58 -19.73 -14.20
C ILE A 33 7.03 -18.97 -15.44
N TYR A 34 7.77 -17.89 -15.25
CA TYR A 34 8.43 -17.17 -16.33
C TYR A 34 9.80 -17.79 -16.58
N ASN A 35 10.10 -18.15 -17.83
CA ASN A 35 11.38 -18.76 -18.21
C ASN A 35 12.51 -17.70 -18.32
N ASN A 36 12.63 -16.88 -17.28
CA ASN A 36 13.64 -15.84 -17.10
C ASN A 36 14.49 -16.20 -15.87
N ASP A 37 15.68 -15.61 -15.76
CA ASP A 37 16.52 -15.67 -14.54
C ASP A 37 16.86 -17.10 -14.06
N LYS A 38 16.93 -18.06 -14.99
CA LYS A 38 17.14 -19.49 -14.71
C LYS A 38 18.32 -19.77 -13.76
N GLU A 39 19.41 -19.02 -13.90
CA GLU A 39 20.64 -19.21 -13.11
C GLU A 39 20.49 -18.75 -11.65
N THR A 40 19.57 -17.82 -11.37
CA THR A 40 19.32 -17.27 -10.02
C THR A 40 18.00 -17.75 -9.41
N GLY A 41 17.25 -18.57 -10.16
CA GLY A 41 15.91 -19.03 -9.80
C GLY A 41 14.84 -18.38 -10.69
N TYR A 42 13.91 -19.19 -11.17
CA TYR A 42 12.81 -18.71 -11.99
C TYR A 42 11.93 -17.71 -11.24
N VAL A 43 11.39 -16.74 -11.98
CA VAL A 43 10.36 -15.82 -11.48
C VAL A 43 8.99 -16.48 -11.63
N LEU A 44 8.14 -16.33 -10.61
CA LEU A 44 6.79 -16.90 -10.61
C LEU A 44 5.74 -15.84 -10.26
N SER A 45 4.58 -15.93 -10.90
CA SER A 45 3.33 -15.33 -10.42
C SER A 45 2.52 -16.43 -9.76
N VAL A 46 2.28 -16.30 -8.45
CA VAL A 46 1.59 -17.31 -7.64
C VAL A 46 0.28 -16.75 -7.09
N VAL A 47 -0.79 -17.54 -7.16
CA VAL A 47 -2.12 -17.19 -6.65
C VAL A 47 -2.59 -18.28 -5.71
N ASP A 48 -3.15 -17.86 -4.56
CA ASP A 48 -3.98 -18.68 -3.69
C ASP A 48 -5.26 -17.88 -3.35
N ASN A 49 -6.40 -18.34 -3.87
CA ASN A 49 -7.73 -17.78 -3.63
C ASN A 49 -8.50 -18.53 -2.53
N ASN A 50 -7.88 -19.53 -1.91
CA ASN A 50 -8.54 -20.36 -0.91
C ASN A 50 -8.73 -19.57 0.39
N LYS A 51 -9.98 -19.37 0.79
CA LYS A 51 -10.35 -18.60 1.99
C LYS A 51 -10.17 -19.38 3.30
N ASN A 52 -9.92 -20.69 3.24
CA ASN A 52 -9.91 -21.58 4.40
C ASN A 52 -8.51 -21.88 4.96
N GLY A 53 -7.47 -21.16 4.52
CA GLY A 53 -6.21 -21.06 5.26
C GLY A 53 -5.19 -22.17 5.02
N ASP A 54 -4.71 -22.32 3.79
CA ASP A 54 -3.60 -23.25 3.45
C ASP A 54 -2.46 -22.55 2.69
N MET A 55 -2.34 -21.24 2.88
CA MET A 55 -1.35 -20.40 2.21
C MET A 55 0.07 -20.86 2.57
N TYR A 56 0.32 -21.21 3.84
CA TYR A 56 1.63 -21.71 4.26
C TYR A 56 2.04 -22.96 3.48
N TYR A 57 1.17 -23.98 3.42
CA TYR A 57 1.45 -25.18 2.64
C TYR A 57 1.73 -24.88 1.16
N TRP A 58 0.95 -23.98 0.54
CA TRP A 58 1.11 -23.68 -0.88
C TRP A 58 2.45 -22.97 -1.19
N PHE A 59 2.79 -21.94 -0.44
CA PHE A 59 3.99 -21.13 -0.68
C PHE A 59 5.25 -21.79 -0.12
N GLU A 60 5.20 -22.30 1.12
CA GLU A 60 6.37 -22.81 1.86
C GLU A 60 6.63 -24.30 1.61
N ASP A 61 5.62 -25.17 1.77
CA ASP A 61 5.85 -26.61 1.70
C ASP A 61 5.85 -27.15 0.26
N PHE A 62 4.94 -26.66 -0.58
CA PHE A 62 4.73 -27.14 -1.94
C PHE A 62 5.58 -26.42 -2.97
N LEU A 63 5.38 -25.10 -3.14
CA LEU A 63 6.13 -24.33 -4.14
C LEU A 63 7.54 -23.98 -3.68
N LYS A 64 7.78 -23.86 -2.37
CA LYS A 64 9.06 -23.43 -1.78
C LYS A 64 9.56 -22.13 -2.41
N VAL A 65 8.65 -21.17 -2.56
CA VAL A 65 8.94 -19.86 -3.14
C VAL A 65 9.06 -18.83 -2.04
N LYS A 66 9.90 -17.82 -2.29
CA LYS A 66 9.97 -16.63 -1.44
C LYS A 66 9.56 -15.40 -2.24
N GLN A 67 9.17 -14.35 -1.52
CA GLN A 67 8.93 -13.06 -2.14
C GLN A 67 10.21 -12.57 -2.83
N ARG A 68 10.05 -11.95 -4.00
CA ARG A 68 11.17 -11.35 -4.72
C ARG A 68 11.62 -10.11 -3.95
N ASP A 69 12.92 -10.05 -3.68
CA ASP A 69 13.57 -8.96 -2.99
C ASP A 69 14.07 -7.96 -4.04
N ASP A 70 13.23 -6.98 -4.38
CA ASP A 70 13.47 -5.97 -5.41
C ASP A 70 13.00 -4.57 -4.95
N GLU A 71 13.24 -3.55 -5.77
CA GLU A 71 12.83 -2.17 -5.46
C GLU A 71 11.34 -2.04 -5.19
N TYR A 72 10.52 -2.88 -5.83
CA TYR A 72 9.08 -2.86 -5.65
C TYR A 72 8.71 -3.34 -4.25
N PHE A 73 9.29 -4.46 -3.82
CA PHE A 73 9.12 -4.99 -2.48
C PHE A 73 9.56 -3.99 -1.43
N HIS A 74 10.79 -3.47 -1.50
CA HIS A 74 11.31 -2.52 -0.52
C HIS A 74 10.46 -1.23 -0.43
N THR A 75 10.05 -0.68 -1.58
CA THR A 75 9.17 0.49 -1.62
C THR A 75 7.82 0.22 -0.96
N GLN A 76 7.22 -0.95 -1.22
CA GLN A 76 5.95 -1.33 -0.61
C GLN A 76 6.08 -1.48 0.91
N GLU A 77 7.10 -2.21 1.37
CA GLU A 77 7.30 -2.50 2.80
C GLU A 77 7.60 -1.24 3.59
N ALA A 78 8.52 -0.38 3.12
CA ALA A 78 8.85 0.87 3.80
C ALA A 78 7.62 1.78 3.97
N LEU A 79 6.80 1.92 2.92
CA LEU A 79 5.53 2.64 2.99
C LEU A 79 4.57 2.00 4.01
N MET A 80 4.40 0.69 3.99
CA MET A 80 3.46 0.00 4.88
C MET A 80 3.86 0.11 6.35
N VAL A 81 5.14 -0.07 6.66
CA VAL A 81 5.68 0.09 8.02
C VAL A 81 5.49 1.52 8.51
N TYR A 82 5.84 2.51 7.69
CA TYR A 82 5.64 3.91 8.03
C TYR A 82 4.16 4.25 8.27
N LYS A 83 3.27 3.74 7.41
CA LYS A 83 1.82 3.94 7.62
C LYS A 83 1.35 3.34 8.94
N ASP A 84 1.81 2.15 9.27
CA ASP A 84 1.45 1.49 10.52
C ASP A 84 1.97 2.27 11.73
N TYR A 85 3.20 2.80 11.67
CA TYR A 85 3.72 3.73 12.68
C TYR A 85 2.80 4.95 12.87
N ILE A 86 2.52 5.69 11.79
CA ILE A 86 1.73 6.93 11.86
C ILE A 86 0.30 6.67 12.36
N THR A 87 -0.31 5.56 11.97
CA THR A 87 -1.72 5.29 12.29
C THR A 87 -1.94 4.55 13.60
N LYS A 88 -0.94 3.80 14.08
CA LYS A 88 -1.06 2.94 15.27
C LYS A 88 -0.15 3.40 16.41
N GLN A 89 1.14 3.61 16.17
CA GLN A 89 2.12 3.86 17.23
C GLN A 89 2.18 5.34 17.62
N LEU A 90 2.38 6.23 16.64
CA LEU A 90 2.54 7.67 16.87
C LEU A 90 1.46 8.28 17.78
N PRO A 91 0.15 7.96 17.63
CA PRO A 91 -0.90 8.54 18.47
C PRO A 91 -0.95 8.01 19.91
N GLN A 92 -0.19 6.95 20.21
CA GLN A 92 -0.07 6.42 21.58
C GLN A 92 1.00 7.17 22.38
N GLU A 93 2.00 7.74 21.68
CA GLU A 93 3.16 8.39 22.29
C GLU A 93 3.08 9.92 22.22
N PHE A 94 2.45 10.45 21.17
CA PHE A 94 2.39 11.88 20.89
C PHE A 94 0.94 12.34 20.71
N GLU A 95 0.67 13.59 21.12
CA GLU A 95 -0.64 14.22 20.92
C GLU A 95 -0.78 14.65 19.45
N VAL A 96 -1.20 13.72 18.58
CA VAL A 96 -1.41 13.95 17.15
C VAL A 96 -2.87 13.80 16.74
N SER A 97 -3.41 14.80 16.07
CA SER A 97 -4.76 14.75 15.52
C SER A 97 -4.83 13.82 14.29
N LYS A 98 -6.04 13.47 13.88
CA LYS A 98 -6.25 12.73 12.61
C LYS A 98 -5.84 13.55 11.38
N ALA A 99 -5.87 14.88 11.48
CA ALA A 99 -5.40 15.73 10.41
C ALA A 99 -3.85 15.75 10.34
N ASP A 100 -3.15 15.67 11.48
CA ASP A 100 -1.69 15.56 11.52
C ASP A 100 -1.23 14.22 10.95
N GLN A 101 -1.88 13.12 11.35
CA GLN A 101 -1.64 11.79 10.75
C GLN A 101 -1.85 11.82 9.23
N ALA A 102 -2.89 12.52 8.76
CA ALA A 102 -3.14 12.65 7.33
C ALA A 102 -2.04 13.44 6.61
N ASP A 103 -1.50 14.48 7.23
CA ASP A 103 -0.38 15.26 6.72
C ASP A 103 0.88 14.39 6.56
N PHE A 104 1.25 13.65 7.60
CA PHE A 104 2.38 12.72 7.59
C PHE A 104 2.27 11.66 6.48
N LEU A 105 1.09 11.08 6.31
CA LEU A 105 0.84 10.08 5.25
C LEU A 105 0.91 10.69 3.84
N ASN A 106 0.47 11.94 3.67
CA ASN A 106 0.56 12.61 2.37
C ASN A 106 2.01 13.02 2.06
N LYS A 107 2.73 13.57 3.04
CA LYS A 107 4.16 13.91 2.92
C LYS A 107 5.00 12.69 2.54
N SER A 108 4.77 11.53 3.15
CA SER A 108 5.49 10.31 2.78
C SER A 108 5.22 9.91 1.33
N ILE A 109 3.96 9.95 0.88
CA ILE A 109 3.65 9.62 -0.52
C ILE A 109 4.27 10.62 -1.49
N ASN A 110 4.37 11.90 -1.12
CA ASN A 110 5.03 12.91 -1.96
C ASN A 110 6.54 12.69 -2.03
N PHE A 111 7.20 12.40 -0.90
CA PHE A 111 8.63 12.04 -0.87
C PHE A 111 8.92 10.88 -1.85
N PHE A 112 8.15 9.80 -1.76
CA PHE A 112 8.30 8.63 -2.63
C PHE A 112 7.93 8.88 -4.11
N LYS A 113 7.27 10.00 -4.44
CA LYS A 113 6.99 10.39 -5.83
C LYS A 113 8.07 11.30 -6.41
N GLU A 114 8.76 12.06 -5.56
CA GLU A 114 9.72 13.09 -5.96
C GLU A 114 11.15 12.56 -5.98
N LYS A 115 11.47 11.57 -5.15
CA LYS A 115 12.81 10.99 -5.02
C LYS A 115 12.95 9.75 -5.90
N GLU A 116 14.15 9.55 -6.45
CA GLU A 116 14.50 8.34 -7.21
C GLU A 116 15.03 7.22 -6.31
N GLU A 117 15.62 7.56 -5.18
CA GLU A 117 16.20 6.65 -4.19
C GLU A 117 15.62 6.96 -2.81
N PHE A 118 15.28 5.92 -2.07
CA PHE A 118 14.90 6.02 -0.67
C PHE A 118 16.15 5.95 0.18
N LYS A 119 16.27 6.86 1.15
CA LYS A 119 17.26 6.83 2.23
C LYS A 119 16.52 7.07 3.53
N LEU A 120 16.63 6.14 4.48
CA LEU A 120 15.87 6.16 5.71
C LEU A 120 16.07 7.47 6.48
N ASP A 121 17.31 7.90 6.65
CA ASP A 121 17.63 9.13 7.37
C ASP A 121 17.08 10.38 6.68
N GLU A 122 17.21 10.47 5.34
CA GLU A 122 16.67 11.59 4.57
C GLU A 122 15.15 11.65 4.68
N PHE A 123 14.50 10.49 4.52
CA PHE A 123 13.06 10.35 4.65
C PHE A 123 12.57 10.74 6.05
N ALA A 124 13.20 10.23 7.11
CA ALA A 124 12.82 10.52 8.48
C ALA A 124 12.94 12.03 8.76
N ASN A 125 14.02 12.67 8.33
CA ASN A 125 14.21 14.10 8.52
C ASN A 125 13.23 14.96 7.70
N GLU A 126 13.00 14.65 6.42
CA GLU A 126 12.11 15.45 5.56
C GLU A 126 10.63 15.27 5.92
N VAL A 127 10.23 14.06 6.33
CA VAL A 127 8.82 13.73 6.53
C VAL A 127 8.38 13.86 7.99
N LEU A 128 9.17 13.39 8.96
CA LEU A 128 8.84 13.46 10.38
C LEU A 128 9.32 14.78 11.00
N GLY A 129 10.56 15.18 10.72
CA GLY A 129 11.16 16.47 11.11
C GLY A 129 11.49 16.66 12.59
N ASP A 130 10.71 16.09 13.51
CA ASP A 130 10.96 16.15 14.96
C ASP A 130 11.85 14.98 15.42
N GLU A 131 12.94 15.28 16.14
CA GLU A 131 13.92 14.28 16.58
C GLU A 131 13.31 13.19 17.48
N HIS A 132 12.36 13.52 18.36
CA HIS A 132 11.72 12.53 19.24
C HIS A 132 10.81 11.61 18.45
N VAL A 133 10.13 12.16 17.43
CA VAL A 133 9.28 11.37 16.53
C VAL A 133 10.12 10.45 15.64
N ILE A 134 11.31 10.89 15.22
CA ILE A 134 12.27 10.08 14.47
C ILE A 134 12.81 8.94 15.34
N GLU A 135 13.21 9.23 16.59
CA GLU A 135 13.66 8.21 17.53
C GLU A 135 12.59 7.15 17.78
N SER A 136 11.35 7.58 18.03
CA SER A 136 10.20 6.68 18.17
C SER A 136 9.97 5.81 16.92
N PHE A 137 10.05 6.40 15.72
CA PHE A 137 9.93 5.64 14.48
C PHE A 137 11.02 4.58 14.31
N ASN A 138 12.27 4.90 14.65
CA ASN A 138 13.39 3.96 14.56
C ASN A 138 13.24 2.79 15.56
N ASN A 139 12.75 3.07 16.76
CA ASN A 139 12.43 2.03 17.74
C ASN A 139 11.29 1.13 17.22
N PHE A 140 10.20 1.73 16.74
CA PHE A 140 9.09 0.98 16.14
C PHE A 140 9.53 0.11 14.96
N LYS A 141 10.38 0.63 14.06
CA LYS A 141 10.97 -0.12 12.94
C LYS A 141 11.75 -1.33 13.45
N THR A 142 12.59 -1.14 14.46
CA THR A 142 13.43 -2.20 15.05
C THR A 142 12.57 -3.31 15.65
N ASP A 143 11.54 -2.94 16.42
CA ASP A 143 10.60 -3.90 17.01
C ASP A 143 9.82 -4.65 15.92
N TYR A 144 9.37 -3.93 14.88
CA TYR A 144 8.68 -4.52 13.73
C TYR A 144 9.55 -5.56 13.00
N GLU A 145 10.83 -5.25 12.76
CA GLU A 145 11.78 -6.17 12.13
C GLU A 145 11.98 -7.45 12.96
N GLN A 146 12.07 -7.31 14.29
CA GLN A 146 12.21 -8.46 15.20
C GLN A 146 10.95 -9.32 15.24
N ASP A 147 9.78 -8.70 15.41
CA ASP A 147 8.50 -9.40 15.53
C ASP A 147 8.12 -10.13 14.24
N MET A 148 8.37 -9.48 13.09
CA MET A 148 8.03 -10.02 11.77
C MET A 148 9.15 -10.89 11.19
N GLN A 149 10.33 -10.93 11.81
CA GLN A 149 11.53 -11.61 11.32
C GLN A 149 11.92 -11.17 9.90
N ILE A 150 11.86 -9.86 9.64
CA ILE A 150 12.22 -9.25 8.36
C ILE A 150 13.34 -8.22 8.53
N ASN A 151 13.89 -7.75 7.41
CA ASN A 151 14.80 -6.62 7.37
C ASN A 151 14.22 -5.57 6.40
N ILE A 152 14.06 -4.34 6.90
CA ILE A 152 13.61 -3.19 6.11
C ILE A 152 14.86 -2.47 5.63
N ALA A 153 15.07 -2.49 4.32
CA ALA A 153 16.19 -1.83 3.68
C ALA A 153 16.21 -0.32 3.99
N GLU A 154 17.41 0.18 4.31
CA GLU A 154 17.62 1.59 4.66
C GLU A 154 17.89 2.46 3.42
N GLU A 155 18.38 1.86 2.34
CA GLU A 155 18.66 2.52 1.06
C GLU A 155 18.27 1.61 -0.11
N PHE A 156 17.48 2.12 -1.05
CA PHE A 156 17.06 1.38 -2.25
C PHE A 156 16.46 2.30 -3.33
N PRO A 157 16.51 1.93 -4.63
CA PRO A 157 15.79 2.64 -5.70
C PRO A 157 14.28 2.59 -5.48
N ILE A 158 13.56 3.68 -5.73
CA ILE A 158 12.11 3.73 -5.53
C ILE A 158 11.38 3.19 -6.77
N SER A 159 10.42 2.30 -6.54
CA SER A 159 9.55 1.80 -7.59
C SER A 159 8.27 2.64 -7.73
N GLU A 160 8.16 3.45 -8.77
CA GLU A 160 6.95 4.24 -9.07
C GLU A 160 5.67 3.37 -9.12
N ALA A 161 5.80 2.14 -9.64
CA ALA A 161 4.70 1.19 -9.72
C ALA A 161 4.22 0.75 -8.33
N ALA A 162 5.16 0.52 -7.40
CA ALA A 162 4.84 0.22 -6.00
C ALA A 162 4.17 1.42 -5.33
N VAL A 163 4.74 2.63 -5.46
CA VAL A 163 4.15 3.87 -4.92
C VAL A 163 2.72 4.06 -5.40
N LYS A 164 2.47 3.91 -6.71
CA LYS A 164 1.15 4.07 -7.31
C LYS A 164 0.12 3.05 -6.80
N LYS A 165 0.54 1.82 -6.49
CA LYS A 165 -0.34 0.79 -5.94
C LYS A 165 -0.57 1.01 -4.44
N THR A 166 0.48 1.26 -3.69
CA THR A 166 0.47 1.37 -2.23
C THR A 166 -0.23 2.64 -1.73
N GLN A 167 -0.11 3.78 -2.44
CA GLN A 167 -0.79 5.04 -2.08
C GLN A 167 -2.31 4.91 -1.90
N ARG A 168 -2.93 3.88 -2.50
CA ARG A 168 -4.38 3.61 -2.35
C ARG A 168 -4.76 3.30 -0.89
N HIS A 169 -3.82 2.78 -0.12
CA HIS A 169 -3.98 2.46 1.30
C HIS A 169 -3.71 3.66 2.23
N PHE A 170 -3.26 4.80 1.69
CA PHE A 170 -2.90 6.01 2.41
C PHE A 170 -4.01 7.07 2.41
N LYS A 171 -5.19 6.73 1.88
CA LYS A 171 -6.36 7.61 1.94
C LYS A 171 -6.70 7.92 3.39
N SER A 172 -6.50 9.17 3.77
CA SER A 172 -6.81 9.66 5.10
C SER A 172 -8.29 10.01 5.19
N ILE A 173 -9.04 9.21 5.94
CA ILE A 173 -10.48 9.38 6.14
C ILE A 173 -10.74 9.66 7.61
N ILE A 174 -11.29 10.83 7.92
CA ILE A 174 -11.84 11.12 9.24
C ILE A 174 -13.30 10.70 9.26
N LYS A 175 -13.66 9.83 10.21
CA LYS A 175 -15.04 9.38 10.42
C LYS A 175 -15.62 10.07 11.65
N LEU A 176 -16.73 10.80 11.47
CA LEU A 176 -17.41 11.58 12.51
C LEU A 176 -18.82 11.02 12.73
N ASP A 177 -19.05 10.40 13.89
CA ASP A 177 -20.34 9.91 14.40
C ASP A 177 -21.22 9.13 13.42
N LYS A 178 -20.61 8.53 12.38
CA LYS A 178 -21.26 7.90 11.22
C LYS A 178 -22.04 8.86 10.31
N ASN A 179 -22.07 10.15 10.62
CA ASN A 179 -22.75 11.17 9.82
C ASN A 179 -21.88 11.66 8.67
N PHE A 180 -20.56 11.76 8.90
CA PHE A 180 -19.64 12.35 7.93
C PHE A 180 -18.36 11.53 7.77
N HIS A 181 -17.89 11.45 6.53
CA HIS A 181 -16.55 11.01 6.18
C HIS A 181 -15.83 12.17 5.48
N ILE A 182 -14.72 12.63 6.03
CA ILE A 182 -13.89 13.69 5.43
C ILE A 182 -12.65 13.03 4.83
N TYR A 183 -12.47 13.15 3.53
CA TYR A 183 -11.25 12.73 2.84
C TYR A 183 -10.25 13.88 2.83
N ILE A 184 -9.07 13.65 3.40
CA ILE A 184 -8.01 14.66 3.47
C ILE A 184 -6.97 14.38 2.38
N HIS A 185 -6.83 15.35 1.48
CA HIS A 185 -5.91 15.28 0.34
C HIS A 185 -4.58 16.04 0.53
N GLY A 186 -4.32 16.62 1.71
CA GLY A 186 -2.95 16.95 2.11
C GLY A 186 -2.64 18.42 2.40
N ASP A 187 -3.60 19.19 2.90
CA ASP A 187 -3.28 20.48 3.50
C ASP A 187 -3.86 20.59 4.92
N ARG A 188 -3.00 20.33 5.91
CA ARG A 188 -3.35 20.42 7.33
C ARG A 188 -3.74 21.84 7.75
N GLN A 189 -3.19 22.87 7.11
CA GLN A 189 -3.43 24.27 7.46
C GLN A 189 -4.86 24.70 7.10
N LYS A 190 -5.47 24.02 6.12
CA LYS A 190 -6.87 24.23 5.72
C LYS A 190 -7.88 23.52 6.61
N ILE A 191 -7.43 22.89 7.70
CA ILE A 191 -8.29 22.16 8.63
C ILE A 191 -8.07 22.72 10.02
N ALA A 192 -9.14 23.18 10.66
CA ALA A 192 -9.13 23.53 12.08
C ALA A 192 -10.12 22.66 12.84
N THR A 193 -9.84 22.41 14.12
CA THR A 193 -10.72 21.67 15.04
C THR A 193 -11.02 22.53 16.25
N GLY A 194 -12.23 22.41 16.79
CA GLY A 194 -12.62 23.08 18.02
C GLY A 194 -13.83 22.42 18.67
N GLU A 195 -14.29 23.01 19.75
CA GLU A 195 -15.47 22.57 20.49
C GLU A 195 -16.27 23.81 20.90
N ASP A 196 -17.58 23.77 20.66
CA ASP A 196 -18.53 24.80 21.09
C ASP A 196 -19.72 24.16 21.82
N GLU A 197 -20.75 24.95 22.14
CA GLU A 197 -21.96 24.47 22.84
C GLU A 197 -22.72 23.35 22.09
N LYS A 198 -22.50 23.19 20.78
CA LYS A 198 -23.10 22.15 19.95
C LYS A 198 -22.22 20.90 19.85
N GLY A 199 -20.98 20.96 20.33
CA GLY A 199 -20.02 19.87 20.36
C GLY A 199 -18.75 20.13 19.55
N LYS A 200 -18.05 19.04 19.20
CA LYS A 200 -16.79 19.10 18.45
C LYS A 200 -17.04 19.35 16.97
N TYR A 201 -16.21 20.19 16.35
CA TYR A 201 -16.31 20.52 14.94
C TYR A 201 -14.96 20.46 14.22
N TYR A 202 -15.06 20.21 12.91
CA TYR A 202 -13.99 20.48 11.94
C TYR A 202 -14.41 21.67 11.09
N MET A 203 -13.50 22.61 10.86
CA MET A 203 -13.68 23.74 9.96
C MET A 203 -12.69 23.60 8.79
N LEU A 204 -13.23 23.65 7.57
CA LEU A 204 -12.47 23.49 6.33
C LEU A 204 -12.37 24.82 5.61
N TYR A 205 -11.15 25.24 5.27
CA TYR A 205 -10.88 26.44 4.49
C TYR A 205 -10.60 26.08 3.03
N PHE A 206 -11.14 26.85 2.09
CA PHE A 206 -10.92 26.64 0.66
C PHE A 206 -10.76 27.99 -0.06
N ASP A 207 -9.96 28.00 -1.12
CA ASP A 207 -9.70 29.20 -1.92
C ASP A 207 -10.58 29.26 -3.18
N LYS A 208 -10.84 28.11 -3.80
CA LYS A 208 -11.60 27.97 -5.04
C LYS A 208 -12.42 26.68 -5.03
N GLU A 209 -13.63 26.75 -5.56
CA GLU A 209 -14.49 25.60 -5.83
C GLU A 209 -14.11 25.00 -7.19
N VAL A 210 -14.11 23.66 -7.30
CA VAL A 210 -13.73 22.90 -8.50
C VAL A 210 -14.81 21.86 -8.80
#